data_AF-A0A164BXB4-F1
#
_entry.id   AF-A0A164BXB4-F1
#
_cell.length_a   1.000
_cell.length_b   1.000
_cell.length_c   1.000
_cell.angle_alpha   90.00
_cell.angle_beta   90.00
_cell.angle_gamma   90.00
#
_symmetry.space_group_name_H-M   'P 1'
#
loop_
_entity.id
_entity.type
_entity.pdbx_description
1 polymer ?
#
loop_
_entity_poly.entity_id
_entity_poly.type
_entity_poly.pdbx_seq_one_letter_code
_entity_poly.pdbx_strand_id
1 'polypeptide(L)'
;MRKKVRVLIIEDKPDLAADAKREIEDAFEESDEIEVEVSVETDFDKGFARVRARESDVVVLDVRRDASASVTEDDTAGQAVYRDIKEACFAPVVFWTALPEKVSHEQMSPLVTVVTKEETVKLPAAIQAAVVSGALATISDIEQHAADVLRKHMWTELAPNWAEYTEDTDSAGITQVLLSRLARILDEDRDQKFTTHPSHRYVYPPASDRRSPGDVLRATDQTWWVVLTPACDFEQNKVDYVLLAKASPLAEHPKYQKWASANAGSNNEKDRWKSLDQDVLRATHGRYHFLPAFREIPDLVIDLENVRAVEVDALDHFAWVASLVSPFAEALLVQHSHVRGRIGVPDLDSERVKRRLLGGQPTDS
;
A
#
# COMPACT_ATOMS: atom_id res chain seq x y z
N MET A 1 -1.84 18.33 -24.40
CA MET A 1 -2.99 18.99 -23.74
C MET A 1 -2.53 19.27 -22.32
N ARG A 2 -2.59 20.53 -21.86
CA ARG A 2 -2.08 20.91 -20.52
C ARG A 2 -2.97 20.28 -19.43
N LYS A 3 -2.36 19.81 -18.34
CA LYS A 3 -3.08 19.30 -17.18
C LYS A 3 -3.61 20.49 -16.38
N LYS A 4 -4.93 20.59 -16.26
CA LYS A 4 -5.56 21.63 -15.41
C LYS A 4 -5.37 21.28 -13.94
N VAL A 5 -4.95 22.25 -13.14
CA VAL A 5 -4.72 22.13 -11.70
C VAL A 5 -5.38 23.30 -10.98
N ARG A 6 -6.29 23.01 -10.06
CA ARG A 6 -6.98 24.02 -9.24
C ARG A 6 -6.21 24.24 -7.96
N VAL A 7 -5.74 25.46 -7.73
CA VAL A 7 -5.03 25.86 -6.52
C VAL A 7 -5.95 26.74 -5.68
N LEU A 8 -6.12 26.41 -4.41
CA LEU A 8 -6.86 27.23 -3.45
C LEU A 8 -5.90 27.83 -2.43
N ILE A 9 -5.82 29.16 -2.39
CA ILE A 9 -5.10 29.92 -1.38
C ILE A 9 -6.08 30.28 -0.25
N ILE A 10 -5.77 29.89 0.98
CA ILE A 10 -6.49 30.25 2.19
C ILE A 10 -5.61 31.20 2.99
N GLU A 11 -5.93 32.49 2.94
CA GLU A 11 -5.14 33.59 3.50
C GLU A 11 -6.07 34.75 3.83
N ASP A 12 -6.08 35.21 5.08
CA ASP A 12 -7.02 36.22 5.53
C ASP A 12 -6.66 37.65 5.10
N LYS A 13 -5.40 37.90 4.69
CA LYS A 13 -4.95 39.17 4.10
C LYS A 13 -5.09 39.15 2.58
N PRO A 14 -6.08 39.89 2.03
CA PRO A 14 -6.34 39.87 0.59
C PRO A 14 -5.14 40.32 -0.26
N ASP A 15 -4.36 41.29 0.23
CA ASP A 15 -3.18 41.81 -0.47
C ASP A 15 -2.09 40.74 -0.61
N LEU A 16 -1.79 40.04 0.49
CA LEU A 16 -0.83 38.93 0.49
C LEU A 16 -1.30 37.81 -0.43
N ALA A 17 -2.58 37.43 -0.32
CA ALA A 17 -3.15 36.40 -1.19
C ALA A 17 -3.07 36.77 -2.67
N ALA A 18 -3.27 38.05 -3.01
CA ALA A 18 -3.17 38.55 -4.37
C ALA A 18 -1.73 38.58 -4.91
N ASP A 19 -0.74 38.84 -4.05
CA ASP A 19 0.69 38.73 -4.41
C ASP A 19 1.07 37.27 -4.69
N ALA A 20 0.72 36.34 -3.78
CA ALA A 20 0.98 34.91 -3.96
C ALA A 20 0.26 34.34 -5.19
N LYS A 21 -0.98 34.79 -5.44
CA LYS A 21 -1.73 34.42 -6.63
C LYS A 21 -0.99 34.80 -7.91
N ARG A 22 -0.51 36.05 -8.01
CA ARG A 22 0.25 36.52 -9.18
C ARG A 22 1.53 35.72 -9.37
N GLU A 23 2.30 35.50 -8.31
CA GLU A 23 3.53 34.70 -8.39
C GLU A 23 3.28 33.28 -8.93
N ILE A 24 2.19 32.63 -8.49
CA ILE A 24 1.81 31.31 -8.98
C ILE A 24 1.38 31.38 -10.45
N GLU A 25 0.47 32.28 -10.80
CA GLU A 25 -0.02 32.40 -12.18
C GLU A 25 1.10 32.72 -13.17
N ASP A 26 1.98 33.68 -12.85
CA ASP A 26 3.11 34.09 -13.68
C ASP A 26 4.10 32.92 -13.89
N ALA A 27 4.40 32.14 -12.85
CA ALA A 27 5.33 31.03 -12.94
C ALA A 27 4.80 29.85 -13.80
N PHE A 28 3.48 29.69 -13.93
CA PHE A 28 2.86 28.63 -14.72
C PHE A 28 2.34 29.10 -16.08
N GLU A 29 2.39 30.40 -16.40
CA GLU A 29 1.94 30.95 -17.70
C GLU A 29 2.70 30.31 -18.87
N GLU A 30 4.03 30.15 -18.72
CA GLU A 30 4.92 29.54 -19.70
C GLU A 30 5.02 28.00 -19.60
N SER A 31 4.27 27.37 -18.68
CA SER A 31 4.31 25.91 -18.54
C SER A 31 3.61 25.22 -19.71
N ASP A 32 4.34 24.32 -20.38
CA ASP A 32 3.80 23.45 -21.43
C ASP A 32 3.03 22.24 -20.88
N GLU A 33 3.17 21.97 -19.57
CA GLU A 33 2.64 20.75 -18.93
C GLU A 33 1.41 21.02 -18.07
N ILE A 34 1.40 22.14 -17.33
CA ILE A 34 0.40 22.45 -16.30
C ILE A 34 -0.29 23.77 -16.64
N GLU A 35 -1.61 23.79 -16.50
CA GLU A 35 -2.42 25.00 -16.54
C GLU A 35 -3.02 25.18 -15.14
N VAL A 36 -2.69 26.27 -14.44
CA VAL A 36 -3.18 26.52 -13.08
C VAL A 36 -4.42 27.40 -13.09
N GLU A 37 -5.39 27.07 -12.24
CA GLU A 37 -6.54 27.90 -11.90
C GLU A 37 -6.44 28.27 -10.41
N VAL A 38 -6.04 29.51 -10.12
CA VAL A 38 -5.79 29.98 -8.76
C VAL A 38 -7.00 30.74 -8.22
N SER A 39 -7.57 30.21 -7.13
CA SER A 39 -8.64 30.85 -6.37
C SER A 39 -8.18 31.21 -4.96
N VAL A 40 -8.74 32.29 -4.41
CA VAL A 40 -8.41 32.80 -3.08
C VAL A 40 -9.66 32.74 -2.21
N GLU A 41 -9.50 32.36 -0.96
CA GLU A 41 -10.52 32.46 0.08
C GLU A 41 -9.90 33.08 1.34
N THR A 42 -10.55 34.13 1.86
CA THR A 42 -10.02 34.91 2.99
C THR A 42 -10.57 34.45 4.34
N ASP A 43 -11.50 33.50 4.32
CA ASP A 43 -12.04 32.89 5.52
C ASP A 43 -11.65 31.41 5.58
N PHE A 44 -11.03 31.02 6.68
CA PHE A 44 -10.54 29.67 6.91
C PHE A 44 -11.65 28.61 6.84
N ASP A 45 -12.83 28.90 7.41
CA ASP A 45 -13.95 27.96 7.47
C ASP A 45 -14.57 27.74 6.09
N LYS A 46 -14.73 28.82 5.31
CA LYS A 46 -15.13 28.73 3.89
C LYS A 46 -14.08 28.02 3.05
N GLY A 47 -12.80 28.30 3.30
CA GLY A 47 -11.67 27.66 2.60
C GLY A 47 -11.73 26.15 2.77
N PHE A 48 -11.87 25.68 4.01
CA PHE A 48 -12.05 24.26 4.32
C PHE A 48 -13.28 23.67 3.63
N ALA A 49 -14.42 24.36 3.64
CA ALA A 49 -15.64 23.88 2.99
C ALA A 49 -15.43 23.63 1.48
N ARG A 50 -14.65 24.48 0.80
CA ARG A 50 -14.30 24.32 -0.63
C ARG A 50 -13.34 23.16 -0.86
N VAL A 51 -12.34 22.97 0.00
CA VAL A 51 -11.46 21.79 -0.04
C VAL A 51 -12.27 20.50 0.08
N ARG A 52 -13.17 20.44 1.06
CA ARG A 52 -14.06 19.28 1.29
C ARG A 52 -15.00 19.02 0.10
N ALA A 53 -15.45 20.08 -0.58
CA ALA A 53 -16.25 19.98 -1.81
C ALA A 53 -15.43 19.57 -3.05
N ARG A 54 -14.12 19.29 -2.90
CA ARG A 54 -13.19 18.94 -3.98
C ARG A 54 -13.08 20.00 -5.06
N GLU A 55 -13.17 21.27 -4.67
CA GLU A 55 -12.99 22.41 -5.57
C GLU A 55 -11.52 22.76 -5.82
N SER A 56 -10.59 22.09 -5.13
CA SER A 56 -9.15 22.33 -5.22
C SER A 56 -8.36 21.04 -5.32
N ASP A 57 -7.26 21.07 -6.05
CA ASP A 57 -6.30 19.98 -6.18
C ASP A 57 -5.07 20.19 -5.27
N VAL A 58 -4.66 21.45 -5.06
CA VAL A 58 -3.60 21.81 -4.10
C VAL A 58 -4.08 22.96 -3.23
N VAL A 59 -3.77 22.91 -1.94
CA VAL A 59 -4.12 23.95 -0.98
C VAL A 59 -2.86 24.69 -0.56
N VAL A 60 -2.87 26.02 -0.67
CA VAL A 60 -1.87 26.92 -0.07
C VAL A 60 -2.50 27.53 1.17
N LEU A 61 -1.93 27.28 2.35
CA LEU A 61 -2.57 27.55 3.63
C LEU A 61 -1.69 28.43 4.52
N ASP A 62 -2.17 29.60 4.92
CA ASP A 62 -1.54 30.33 6.03
C ASP A 62 -1.87 29.67 7.38
N VAL A 63 -1.01 29.88 8.37
CA VAL A 63 -1.13 29.30 9.71
C VAL A 63 -1.87 30.22 10.66
N ARG A 64 -1.84 31.55 10.43
CA ARG A 64 -2.35 32.55 11.35
C ARG A 64 -3.72 33.06 10.90
N ARG A 65 -4.61 33.30 11.87
CA ARG A 65 -5.78 34.17 11.69
C ARG A 65 -5.47 35.48 12.41
N ASP A 66 -5.34 36.57 11.67
CA ASP A 66 -5.31 37.91 12.26
C ASP A 66 -6.66 38.16 12.94
N ALA A 67 -6.59 38.75 14.14
CA ALA A 67 -7.78 39.06 14.92
C ALA A 67 -8.68 40.03 14.14
N SER A 68 -9.80 39.54 13.60
CA SER A 68 -10.95 40.41 13.36
C SER A 68 -11.55 40.82 14.71
N ALA A 69 -12.24 41.96 14.77
CA ALA A 69 -12.73 42.62 16.00
C ALA A 69 -13.66 41.78 16.92
N SER A 70 -13.86 40.48 16.64
CA SER A 70 -14.70 39.56 17.40
C SER A 70 -14.03 38.24 17.80
N VAL A 71 -12.77 37.98 17.39
CA VAL A 71 -12.05 36.73 17.72
C VAL A 71 -10.64 37.09 18.17
N THR A 72 -10.24 36.60 19.35
CA THR A 72 -8.85 36.67 19.85
C THR A 72 -7.90 36.07 18.81
N GLU A 73 -6.70 36.63 18.65
CA GLU A 73 -5.66 36.06 17.78
C GLU A 73 -5.55 34.55 18.01
N ASP A 74 -5.95 33.76 17.01
CA ASP A 74 -5.80 32.32 17.05
C ASP A 74 -4.58 31.96 16.21
N ASP A 75 -3.48 31.88 16.94
CA ASP A 75 -2.15 31.50 16.50
C ASP A 75 -2.06 30.07 15.92
N THR A 76 -3.19 29.34 15.85
CA THR A 76 -3.30 27.93 15.43
C THR A 76 -4.42 27.65 14.42
N ALA A 77 -5.12 28.67 13.90
CA ALA A 77 -6.26 28.47 13.00
C ALA A 77 -5.92 27.63 11.74
N GLY A 78 -4.78 27.88 11.09
CA GLY A 78 -4.36 27.08 9.94
C GLY A 78 -3.94 25.65 10.30
N GLN A 79 -3.45 25.40 11.52
CA GLN A 79 -3.22 24.03 12.00
C GLN A 79 -4.53 23.28 12.23
N ALA A 80 -5.55 23.97 12.76
CA ALA A 80 -6.88 23.40 12.90
C ALA A 80 -7.47 23.04 11.53
N VAL A 81 -7.44 23.95 10.55
CA VAL A 81 -7.88 23.66 9.18
C VAL A 81 -7.11 22.51 8.56
N TYR A 82 -5.79 22.45 8.74
CA TYR A 82 -5.00 21.33 8.23
C TYR A 82 -5.39 19.98 8.86
N ARG A 83 -5.67 19.96 10.17
CA ARG A 83 -6.21 18.76 10.85
C ARG A 83 -7.57 18.38 10.29
N ASP A 84 -8.46 19.35 10.09
CA ASP A 84 -9.79 19.11 9.53
C ASP A 84 -9.71 18.59 8.09
N ILE A 85 -8.75 19.09 7.29
CA ILE A 85 -8.43 18.53 5.96
C ILE A 85 -7.99 17.08 6.11
N LYS A 86 -7.00 16.77 6.97
CA LYS A 86 -6.51 15.39 7.19
C LYS A 86 -7.65 14.41 7.56
N GLU A 87 -8.64 14.86 8.31
CA GLU A 87 -9.79 14.05 8.72
C GLU A 87 -10.85 13.90 7.62
N ALA A 88 -11.07 14.93 6.80
CA ALA A 88 -12.14 14.95 5.81
C ALA A 88 -11.74 14.37 4.44
N CYS A 89 -10.52 14.65 3.97
CA CYS A 89 -10.06 14.24 2.64
C CYS A 89 -8.54 14.33 2.46
N PHE A 90 -8.01 13.60 1.49
CA PHE A 90 -6.62 13.81 1.07
C PHE A 90 -6.49 15.01 0.13
N ALA A 91 -5.69 16.00 0.51
CA ALA A 91 -5.27 17.10 -0.35
C ALA A 91 -3.81 17.48 -0.04
N PRO A 92 -2.92 17.62 -1.04
CA PRO A 92 -1.61 18.19 -0.83
C PRO A 92 -1.69 19.63 -0.30
N VAL A 93 -0.88 19.95 0.72
CA VAL A 93 -0.90 21.24 1.41
C VAL A 93 0.48 21.90 1.36
N VAL A 94 0.53 23.14 0.90
CA VAL A 94 1.69 24.01 0.99
C VAL A 94 1.40 25.04 2.09
N PHE A 95 1.98 24.85 3.27
CA PHE A 95 1.94 25.87 4.30
C PHE A 95 2.72 27.09 3.83
N TRP A 96 2.07 28.25 3.79
CA TRP A 96 2.67 29.51 3.37
C TRP A 96 2.57 30.52 4.50
N THR A 97 3.59 30.58 5.36
CA THR A 97 3.48 31.23 6.67
C THR A 97 4.71 32.01 7.09
N ALA A 98 4.55 32.98 8.00
CA ALA A 98 5.65 33.68 8.66
C ALA A 98 6.18 32.94 9.90
N LEU A 99 5.51 31.87 10.35
CA LEU A 99 5.85 31.09 11.56
C LEU A 99 6.12 29.61 11.21
N PRO A 100 7.15 29.31 10.38
CA PRO A 100 7.41 27.96 9.89
C PRO A 100 7.67 26.95 11.01
N GLU A 101 8.28 27.37 12.13
CA GLU A 101 8.57 26.52 13.28
C GLU A 101 7.33 25.85 13.87
N LYS A 102 6.15 26.47 13.74
CA LYS A 102 4.88 25.91 14.21
C LYS A 102 4.41 24.71 13.40
N VAL A 103 4.77 24.61 12.12
CA VAL A 103 4.27 23.57 11.19
C VAL A 103 5.38 22.70 10.59
N SER A 104 6.64 23.01 10.87
CA SER A 104 7.79 22.26 10.35
C SER A 104 7.75 20.76 10.69
N HIS A 105 7.14 20.39 11.81
CA HIS A 105 6.98 18.99 12.23
C HIS A 105 5.95 18.21 11.41
N GLU A 106 5.06 18.89 10.67
CA GLU A 106 4.07 18.29 9.77
C GLU A 106 4.62 18.12 8.34
N GLN A 107 5.84 18.58 8.06
CA GLN A 107 6.42 18.53 6.73
C GLN A 107 6.61 17.09 6.24
N MET A 108 6.00 16.79 5.09
CA MET A 108 6.00 15.49 4.41
C MET A 108 6.11 15.70 2.90
N SER A 109 7.21 16.33 2.46
CA SER A 109 7.41 16.68 1.05
C SER A 109 7.38 15.44 0.13
N PRO A 110 6.74 15.53 -1.07
CA PRO A 110 6.15 16.73 -1.66
C PRO A 110 4.69 17.00 -1.25
N LEU A 111 4.06 16.11 -0.47
CA LEU A 111 2.62 16.17 -0.17
C LEU A 111 2.26 17.28 0.83
N VAL A 112 3.14 17.51 1.80
CA VAL A 112 3.03 18.62 2.75
C VAL A 112 4.35 19.36 2.79
N THR A 113 4.35 20.61 2.34
CA THR A 113 5.56 21.43 2.23
C THR A 113 5.38 22.74 2.99
N VAL A 114 6.44 23.23 3.63
CA VAL A 114 6.44 24.51 4.33
C VAL A 114 7.26 25.51 3.52
N VAL A 115 6.65 26.65 3.20
CA VAL A 115 7.25 27.78 2.49
C VAL A 115 7.05 29.02 3.35
N THR A 116 8.13 29.78 3.58
CA THR A 116 8.02 31.03 4.35
C THR A 116 7.48 32.16 3.48
N LYS A 117 6.85 33.18 4.07
CA LYS A 117 6.39 34.38 3.33
C LYS A 117 7.53 35.10 2.60
N GLU A 118 8.75 35.04 3.13
CA GLU A 118 9.95 35.61 2.51
C GLU A 118 10.38 34.87 1.25
N GLU A 119 9.98 33.59 1.13
CA GLU A 119 10.34 32.71 0.03
C GLU A 119 9.13 32.41 -0.87
N THR A 120 8.24 33.38 -1.07
CA THR A 120 7.02 33.24 -1.91
C THR A 120 7.34 32.73 -3.32
N VAL A 121 8.51 33.07 -3.88
CA VAL A 121 9.05 32.54 -5.14
C VAL A 121 9.19 31.00 -5.19
N LYS A 122 9.18 30.32 -4.05
CA LYS A 122 9.24 28.85 -3.96
C LYS A 122 7.86 28.18 -4.01
N LEU A 123 6.76 28.93 -3.89
CA LEU A 123 5.40 28.37 -3.96
C LEU A 123 5.15 27.59 -5.26
N PRO A 124 5.50 28.11 -6.46
CA PRO A 124 5.26 27.39 -7.71
C PRO A 124 5.97 26.03 -7.75
N ALA A 125 7.23 25.98 -7.29
CA ALA A 125 8.01 24.74 -7.24
C ALA A 125 7.40 23.71 -6.25
N ALA A 126 6.90 24.16 -5.10
CA ALA A 126 6.22 23.29 -4.15
C ALA A 126 4.91 22.73 -4.71
N ILE A 127 4.10 23.57 -5.37
CA ILE A 127 2.86 23.15 -6.05
C ILE A 127 3.18 22.17 -7.17
N GLN A 128 4.18 22.46 -8.01
CA GLN A 128 4.60 21.57 -9.08
C GLN A 128 5.04 20.21 -8.54
N ALA A 129 5.86 20.18 -7.49
CA ALA A 129 6.29 18.93 -6.85
C ALA A 129 5.10 18.11 -6.32
N ALA A 130 4.11 18.77 -5.70
CA ALA A 130 2.88 18.12 -5.25
C ALA A 130 2.07 17.54 -6.42
N VAL A 131 1.92 18.27 -7.53
CA VAL A 131 1.20 17.82 -8.72
C VAL A 131 1.91 16.66 -9.42
N VAL A 132 3.23 16.76 -9.59
CA VAL A 132 4.08 15.76 -10.25
C VAL A 132 4.17 14.47 -9.44
N SER A 133 4.01 14.54 -8.11
CA SER A 133 3.93 13.35 -7.25
C SER A 133 2.83 12.36 -7.67
N GLY A 134 1.78 12.86 -8.36
CA GLY A 134 0.66 12.04 -8.83
C GLY A 134 -0.26 11.52 -7.73
N ALA A 135 -0.01 11.85 -6.46
CA ALA A 135 -0.77 11.29 -5.33
C ALA A 135 -2.26 11.61 -5.39
N LEU A 136 -2.63 12.87 -5.63
CA LEU A 136 -4.03 13.27 -5.75
C LEU A 136 -4.71 12.60 -6.95
N ALA A 137 -4.03 12.57 -8.10
CA ALA A 137 -4.56 11.92 -9.29
C ALA A 137 -4.83 10.44 -9.02
N THR A 138 -3.89 9.75 -8.38
CA THR A 138 -4.01 8.34 -7.99
C THR A 138 -5.24 8.10 -7.11
N ILE A 139 -5.43 8.91 -6.06
CA ILE A 139 -6.57 8.77 -5.14
C ILE A 139 -7.88 9.06 -5.86
N SER A 140 -7.93 10.15 -6.64
CA SER A 140 -9.12 10.54 -7.38
C SER A 140 -9.52 9.49 -8.41
N ASP A 141 -8.55 8.90 -9.11
CA ASP A 141 -8.78 7.83 -10.09
C ASP A 141 -9.36 6.58 -9.42
N ILE A 142 -8.85 6.18 -8.25
CA ILE A 142 -9.37 5.03 -7.49
C ILE A 142 -10.81 5.29 -7.03
N GLU A 143 -11.09 6.47 -6.47
CA GLU A 143 -12.41 6.82 -5.98
C GLU A 143 -13.43 6.92 -7.11
N GLN A 144 -13.07 7.56 -8.22
CA GLN A 144 -13.90 7.66 -9.41
C GLN A 144 -14.18 6.26 -9.99
N HIS A 145 -13.16 5.42 -10.06
CA HIS A 145 -13.32 4.05 -10.53
C HIS A 145 -14.27 3.24 -9.63
N ALA A 146 -14.10 3.30 -8.30
CA ALA A 146 -15.00 2.66 -7.36
C ALA A 146 -16.44 3.15 -7.51
N ALA A 147 -16.63 4.48 -7.59
CA ALA A 147 -17.95 5.09 -7.80
C ALA A 147 -18.59 4.66 -9.13
N ASP A 148 -17.81 4.61 -10.21
CA ASP A 148 -18.28 4.21 -11.54
C ASP A 148 -18.69 2.73 -11.57
N VAL A 149 -17.90 1.86 -10.94
CA VAL A 149 -18.20 0.43 -10.79
C VAL A 149 -19.51 0.23 -10.05
N LEU A 150 -19.66 0.87 -8.90
CA LEU A 150 -20.87 0.77 -8.08
C LEU A 150 -22.08 1.36 -8.82
N ARG A 151 -21.95 2.57 -9.37
CA ARG A 151 -23.02 3.24 -10.12
C ARG A 151 -23.48 2.40 -11.30
N LYS A 152 -22.55 1.87 -12.09
CA LYS A 152 -22.88 1.01 -13.24
C LYS A 152 -23.64 -0.22 -12.78
N HIS A 153 -23.15 -0.93 -11.76
CA HIS A 153 -23.82 -2.14 -11.27
C HIS A 153 -25.19 -1.86 -10.67
N MET A 154 -25.32 -0.78 -9.90
CA MET A 154 -26.62 -0.33 -9.37
C MET A 154 -27.65 -0.15 -10.49
N TRP A 155 -27.29 0.55 -11.57
CA TRP A 155 -28.24 0.83 -12.65
C TRP A 155 -28.47 -0.34 -13.61
N THR A 156 -27.47 -1.19 -13.84
CA THR A 156 -27.58 -2.26 -14.83
C THR A 156 -28.07 -3.59 -14.27
N GLU A 157 -27.92 -3.83 -12.97
CA GLU A 157 -28.27 -5.11 -12.32
C GLU A 157 -29.24 -4.92 -11.14
N LEU A 158 -28.82 -4.18 -10.11
CA LEU A 158 -29.58 -4.14 -8.86
C LEU A 158 -30.92 -3.41 -9.01
N ALA A 159 -30.97 -2.26 -9.68
CA ALA A 159 -32.21 -1.50 -9.84
C ALA A 159 -33.27 -2.23 -10.70
N PRO A 160 -32.92 -2.85 -11.85
CA PRO A 160 -33.88 -3.68 -12.60
C PRO A 160 -34.38 -4.90 -11.82
N ASN A 161 -33.53 -5.53 -11.01
CA ASN A 161 -33.83 -6.79 -10.30
C ASN A 161 -34.05 -6.56 -8.80
N TRP A 162 -34.44 -5.36 -8.39
CA TRP A 162 -34.40 -4.93 -6.99
C TRP A 162 -35.22 -5.83 -6.04
N ALA A 163 -36.39 -6.28 -6.49
CA ALA A 163 -37.25 -7.16 -5.71
C ALA A 163 -36.54 -8.47 -5.36
N GLU A 164 -35.83 -9.09 -6.30
CA GLU A 164 -35.11 -10.35 -6.08
C GLU A 164 -33.97 -10.20 -5.08
N TYR A 165 -33.24 -9.09 -5.13
CA TYR A 165 -32.13 -8.82 -4.20
C TYR A 165 -32.58 -8.36 -2.80
N THR A 166 -33.85 -8.01 -2.63
CA THR A 166 -34.42 -7.50 -1.37
C THR A 166 -35.50 -8.39 -0.78
N GLU A 167 -35.93 -9.42 -1.50
CA GLU A 167 -36.83 -10.45 -0.98
C GLU A 167 -36.11 -11.16 0.18
N ASP A 168 -36.70 -11.06 1.37
CA ASP A 168 -36.19 -11.61 2.64
C ASP A 168 -34.80 -11.12 3.08
N THR A 169 -34.26 -10.06 2.47
CA THR A 169 -32.92 -9.54 2.74
C THR A 169 -32.97 -8.07 3.16
N ASP A 170 -32.27 -7.72 4.24
CA ASP A 170 -32.15 -6.35 4.70
C ASP A 170 -31.10 -5.56 3.89
N SER A 171 -30.91 -4.28 4.23
CA SER A 171 -29.89 -3.44 3.56
C SER A 171 -28.47 -4.02 3.62
N ALA A 172 -28.17 -4.90 4.59
CA ALA A 172 -26.84 -5.46 4.75
C ALA A 172 -26.50 -6.48 3.65
N GLY A 173 -27.48 -7.24 3.15
CA GLY A 173 -27.24 -8.17 2.04
C GLY A 173 -26.89 -7.46 0.73
N ILE A 174 -27.55 -6.33 0.44
CA ILE A 174 -27.22 -5.50 -0.73
C ILE A 174 -25.81 -4.92 -0.57
N THR A 175 -25.46 -4.44 0.63
CA THR A 175 -24.11 -3.96 0.92
C THR A 175 -23.06 -5.05 0.65
N GLN A 176 -23.32 -6.30 1.05
CA GLN A 176 -22.40 -7.40 0.80
C GLN A 176 -22.19 -7.69 -0.69
N VAL A 177 -23.25 -7.62 -1.51
CA VAL A 177 -23.15 -7.77 -2.97
C VAL A 177 -22.26 -6.68 -3.57
N LEU A 178 -22.49 -5.42 -3.18
CA LEU A 178 -21.70 -4.28 -3.65
C LEU A 178 -20.23 -4.38 -3.24
N LEU A 179 -19.96 -4.72 -1.97
CA LEU A 179 -18.60 -4.87 -1.45
C LEU A 179 -17.86 -6.02 -2.15
N SER A 180 -18.52 -7.15 -2.36
CA SER A 180 -17.92 -8.32 -3.01
C SER A 180 -17.53 -8.00 -4.46
N ARG A 181 -18.38 -7.26 -5.17
CA ARG A 181 -18.08 -6.82 -6.54
C ARG A 181 -16.94 -5.80 -6.58
N LEU A 182 -16.94 -4.83 -5.67
CA LEU A 182 -15.86 -3.85 -5.59
C LEU A 182 -14.54 -4.54 -5.28
N ALA A 183 -14.50 -5.44 -4.29
CA ALA A 183 -13.32 -6.22 -3.96
C ALA A 183 -12.78 -6.98 -5.17
N ARG A 184 -13.65 -7.70 -5.90
CA ARG A 184 -13.25 -8.43 -7.11
C ARG A 184 -12.62 -7.54 -8.17
N ILE A 185 -13.22 -6.38 -8.44
CA ILE A 185 -12.72 -5.49 -9.49
C ILE A 185 -11.38 -4.88 -9.08
N LEU A 186 -11.25 -4.47 -7.82
CA LEU A 186 -9.97 -3.97 -7.29
C LEU A 186 -8.88 -5.05 -7.32
N ASP A 187 -9.23 -6.32 -7.05
CA ASP A 187 -8.32 -7.46 -7.18
C ASP A 187 -7.87 -7.68 -8.64
N GLU A 188 -8.81 -7.67 -9.59
CA GLU A 188 -8.51 -7.82 -11.02
C GLU A 188 -7.60 -6.69 -11.54
N ASP A 189 -7.87 -5.45 -11.13
CA ASP A 189 -7.08 -4.28 -11.49
C ASP A 189 -5.65 -4.35 -10.93
N ARG A 190 -5.51 -4.83 -9.69
CA ARG A 190 -4.21 -5.09 -9.06
C ARG A 190 -3.44 -6.16 -9.81
N ASP A 191 -4.10 -7.26 -10.18
CA ASP A 191 -3.46 -8.40 -10.83
C ASP A 191 -2.91 -8.04 -12.22
N GLN A 192 -3.58 -7.13 -12.94
CA GLN A 192 -3.09 -6.63 -14.23
C GLN A 192 -1.89 -5.68 -14.12
N LYS A 193 -1.71 -5.06 -12.94
CA LYS A 193 -0.70 -4.02 -12.68
C LYS A 193 0.45 -4.52 -11.80
N PHE A 194 0.64 -5.85 -11.65
CA PHE A 194 1.73 -6.40 -10.85
C PHE A 194 3.09 -5.85 -11.31
N THR A 195 3.69 -5.00 -10.48
CA THR A 195 5.10 -4.61 -10.60
C THR A 195 5.95 -5.56 -9.76
N THR A 196 7.27 -5.52 -9.98
CA THR A 196 8.23 -6.29 -9.18
C THR A 196 8.56 -5.64 -7.82
N HIS A 197 7.92 -4.52 -7.48
CA HIS A 197 8.27 -3.77 -6.27
C HIS A 197 7.86 -4.53 -4.99
N PRO A 198 8.74 -4.66 -3.97
CA PRO A 198 8.43 -5.41 -2.75
C PRO A 198 7.17 -4.97 -2.01
N SER A 199 6.81 -3.68 -2.07
CA SER A 199 5.60 -3.16 -1.41
C SER A 199 4.31 -3.82 -1.88
N HIS A 200 4.27 -4.38 -3.10
CA HIS A 200 3.08 -5.03 -3.64
C HIS A 200 2.79 -6.39 -2.99
N ARG A 201 3.73 -6.93 -2.21
CA ARG A 201 3.55 -8.18 -1.48
C ARG A 201 2.89 -8.00 -0.11
N TYR A 202 2.83 -6.78 0.40
CA TYR A 202 2.41 -6.49 1.76
C TYR A 202 1.28 -5.46 1.79
N VAL A 203 0.28 -5.70 2.64
CA VAL A 203 -0.58 -4.68 3.20
C VAL A 203 0.15 -4.13 4.43
N TYR A 204 0.64 -2.89 4.34
CA TYR A 204 1.44 -2.24 5.38
C TYR A 204 0.98 -0.79 5.61
N PRO A 205 0.69 -0.39 6.87
CA PRO A 205 0.48 -1.26 8.02
C PRO A 205 -0.73 -2.19 7.77
N PRO A 206 -1.01 -3.14 8.67
CA PRO A 206 -2.19 -3.97 8.53
C PRO A 206 -3.48 -3.14 8.45
N ALA A 207 -4.37 -3.51 7.53
CA ALA A 207 -5.59 -2.74 7.24
C ALA A 207 -6.86 -3.28 7.92
N SER A 208 -6.73 -4.32 8.75
CA SER A 208 -7.81 -5.01 9.44
C SER A 208 -7.47 -5.10 10.92
N ASP A 209 -8.47 -5.29 11.78
CA ASP A 209 -8.25 -5.64 13.20
C ASP A 209 -8.24 -7.15 13.43
N ARG A 210 -8.57 -7.94 12.39
CA ARG A 210 -8.65 -9.40 12.44
C ARG A 210 -7.43 -10.04 11.83
N ARG A 211 -6.89 -11.03 12.54
CA ARG A 211 -5.78 -11.86 12.08
C ARG A 211 -6.15 -12.65 10.84
N SER A 212 -5.16 -12.82 9.97
CA SER A 212 -5.32 -13.48 8.68
C SER A 212 -4.10 -14.36 8.34
N PRO A 213 -4.27 -15.35 7.46
CA PRO A 213 -3.13 -16.09 6.93
C PRO A 213 -2.16 -15.15 6.22
N GLY A 214 -0.86 -15.38 6.40
CA GLY A 214 0.17 -14.51 5.84
C GLY A 214 0.40 -13.23 6.65
N ASP A 215 -0.23 -13.05 7.82
CA ASP A 215 0.16 -11.98 8.74
C ASP A 215 1.63 -12.15 9.14
N VAL A 216 2.40 -11.07 8.99
CA VAL A 216 3.80 -10.96 9.38
C VAL A 216 3.87 -10.36 10.78
N LEU A 217 4.39 -11.16 11.70
CA LEU A 217 4.40 -10.90 13.13
C LEU A 217 5.84 -10.75 13.63
N ARG A 218 6.05 -9.84 14.60
CA ARG A 218 7.33 -9.69 15.29
C ARG A 218 7.14 -9.93 16.79
N ALA A 219 7.84 -10.93 17.31
CA ALA A 219 7.86 -11.23 18.75
C ALA A 219 8.70 -10.20 19.52
N THR A 220 8.57 -10.20 20.85
CA THR A 220 9.32 -9.31 21.75
C THR A 220 10.84 -9.50 21.67
N ASP A 221 11.28 -10.72 21.40
CA ASP A 221 12.69 -11.09 21.17
C ASP A 221 13.19 -10.75 19.75
N GLN A 222 12.41 -9.99 18.97
CA GLN A 222 12.67 -9.62 17.58
C GLN A 222 12.62 -10.79 16.58
N THR A 223 12.18 -11.98 16.99
CA THR A 223 11.96 -13.10 16.07
C THR A 223 10.75 -12.84 15.18
N TRP A 224 10.90 -13.09 13.87
CA TRP A 224 9.82 -12.97 12.91
C TRP A 224 9.04 -14.26 12.76
N TRP A 225 7.72 -14.11 12.64
CA TRP A 225 6.78 -15.21 12.48
C TRP A 225 5.77 -14.87 11.38
N VAL A 226 5.27 -15.89 10.69
CA VAL A 226 4.20 -15.73 9.69
C VAL A 226 3.06 -16.68 10.02
N VAL A 227 1.83 -16.16 9.99
CA VAL A 227 0.62 -16.96 10.25
C VAL A 227 0.35 -17.92 9.09
N LEU A 228 0.18 -19.19 9.40
CA LEU A 228 -0.17 -20.25 8.45
C LEU A 228 -1.59 -20.81 8.66
N THR A 229 -2.32 -20.30 9.64
CA THR A 229 -3.69 -20.75 9.91
C THR A 229 -4.62 -20.20 8.83
N PRO A 230 -5.43 -21.04 8.15
CA PRO A 230 -6.38 -20.61 7.13
C PRO A 230 -7.42 -19.60 7.63
N ALA A 231 -7.92 -18.74 6.73
CA ALA A 231 -8.86 -17.68 7.08
C ALA A 231 -10.20 -18.22 7.61
N CYS A 232 -10.67 -19.36 7.07
CA CYS A 232 -11.92 -20.01 7.48
C CYS A 232 -11.92 -20.45 8.95
N ASP A 233 -10.74 -20.70 9.53
CA ASP A 233 -10.62 -21.09 10.92
C ASP A 233 -10.83 -19.85 11.81
N PHE A 234 -10.21 -18.72 11.47
CA PHE A 234 -10.35 -17.44 12.19
C PHE A 234 -11.80 -16.93 12.21
N GLU A 235 -12.53 -17.03 11.10
CA GLU A 235 -13.90 -16.49 10.97
C GLU A 235 -14.93 -17.19 11.89
N GLN A 236 -14.64 -18.40 12.36
CA GLN A 236 -15.57 -19.16 13.19
C GLN A 236 -15.37 -18.93 14.70
N ASN A 237 -14.38 -18.13 15.13
CA ASN A 237 -13.95 -18.03 16.53
C ASN A 237 -13.70 -19.42 17.19
N LYS A 238 -13.34 -20.43 16.38
CA LYS A 238 -13.09 -21.81 16.82
C LYS A 238 -11.60 -22.14 16.92
N VAL A 239 -10.73 -21.15 16.78
CA VAL A 239 -9.29 -21.36 16.76
C VAL A 239 -8.75 -21.23 18.16
N ASP A 240 -8.59 -22.37 18.84
CA ASP A 240 -7.85 -22.41 20.10
C ASP A 240 -6.36 -22.18 19.86
N TYR A 241 -5.84 -22.65 18.71
CA TYR A 241 -4.43 -22.62 18.36
C TYR A 241 -4.16 -22.09 16.96
N VAL A 242 -3.25 -21.12 16.86
CA VAL A 242 -2.77 -20.54 15.60
C VAL A 242 -1.42 -21.13 15.25
N LEU A 243 -1.32 -21.67 14.04
CA LEU A 243 -0.08 -22.15 13.44
C LEU A 243 0.76 -20.98 12.92
N LEU A 244 2.01 -20.89 13.39
CA LEU A 244 3.01 -19.91 12.97
C LEU A 244 4.23 -20.62 12.38
N ALA A 245 4.79 -20.09 11.29
CA ALA A 245 6.10 -20.47 10.79
C ALA A 245 7.16 -19.45 11.18
N LYS A 246 8.34 -19.91 11.56
CA LYS A 246 9.47 -19.03 11.85
C LYS A 246 9.99 -18.43 10.55
N ALA A 247 10.24 -17.12 10.55
CA ALA A 247 10.94 -16.42 9.50
C ALA A 247 12.28 -15.89 10.03
N SER A 248 13.36 -16.21 9.33
CA SER A 248 14.71 -15.78 9.69
C SER A 248 15.28 -14.83 8.63
N PRO A 249 16.12 -13.86 8.99
CA PRO A 249 16.81 -13.00 8.03
C PRO A 249 17.55 -13.80 6.95
N LEU A 250 17.48 -13.35 5.70
CA LEU A 250 18.14 -14.01 4.56
C LEU A 250 19.65 -14.16 4.78
N ALA A 251 20.28 -13.19 5.45
CA ALA A 251 21.71 -13.21 5.78
C ALA A 251 22.12 -14.41 6.66
N GLU A 252 21.19 -14.96 7.45
CA GLU A 252 21.42 -16.13 8.31
C GLU A 252 21.21 -17.45 7.56
N HIS A 253 20.58 -17.40 6.37
CA HIS A 253 20.22 -18.61 5.64
C HIS A 253 21.48 -19.31 5.05
N PRO A 254 21.71 -20.60 5.31
CA PRO A 254 22.94 -21.29 4.90
C PRO A 254 23.24 -21.25 3.40
N LYS A 255 22.20 -21.34 2.55
CA LYS A 255 22.39 -21.23 1.08
C LYS A 255 22.83 -19.82 0.68
N TYR A 256 22.33 -18.79 1.34
CA TYR A 256 22.72 -17.40 1.09
C TYR A 256 24.16 -17.15 1.54
N GLN A 257 24.55 -17.63 2.72
CA GLN A 257 25.95 -17.52 3.21
C GLN A 257 26.95 -18.23 2.28
N LYS A 258 26.59 -19.42 1.77
CA LYS A 258 27.39 -20.14 0.76
C LYS A 258 27.51 -19.34 -0.54
N TRP A 259 26.43 -18.72 -1.00
CA TRP A 259 26.45 -17.85 -2.17
C TRP A 259 27.32 -16.60 -1.94
N ALA A 260 27.13 -15.90 -0.81
CA ALA A 260 27.85 -14.67 -0.47
C ALA A 260 29.36 -14.89 -0.31
N SER A 261 29.77 -15.98 0.36
CA SER A 261 31.18 -16.35 0.51
C SER A 261 31.84 -16.76 -0.81
N ALA A 262 31.09 -17.37 -1.73
CA ALA A 262 31.60 -17.74 -3.04
C ALA A 262 31.83 -16.52 -3.97
N ASN A 263 31.14 -15.39 -3.73
CA ASN A 263 31.20 -14.17 -4.57
C ASN A 263 32.49 -13.36 -4.44
N ALA A 264 33.39 -13.69 -3.52
CA ALA A 264 34.65 -12.97 -3.32
C ALA A 264 35.71 -13.14 -4.45
N GLY A 265 35.37 -13.75 -5.61
CA GLY A 265 36.31 -13.82 -6.75
C GLY A 265 36.02 -14.82 -7.88
N SER A 266 34.80 -14.89 -8.43
CA SER A 266 34.52 -15.81 -9.57
C SER A 266 33.90 -15.12 -10.80
N ASN A 267 34.33 -15.54 -11.99
CA ASN A 267 33.90 -15.01 -13.30
C ASN A 267 32.52 -15.50 -13.82
N ASN A 268 31.75 -16.26 -13.04
CA ASN A 268 30.47 -16.82 -13.52
C ASN A 268 29.27 -16.47 -12.62
N GLU A 269 29.05 -15.17 -12.45
CA GLU A 269 27.99 -14.56 -11.63
C GLU A 269 26.57 -14.98 -12.04
N LYS A 270 26.31 -15.12 -13.35
CA LYS A 270 24.97 -15.43 -13.89
C LYS A 270 24.43 -16.79 -13.46
N ASP A 271 25.25 -17.84 -13.51
CA ASP A 271 24.81 -19.19 -13.14
C ASP A 271 24.64 -19.34 -11.61
N ARG A 272 25.39 -18.56 -10.83
CA ARG A 272 25.25 -18.50 -9.37
C ARG A 272 24.04 -17.70 -8.92
N TRP A 273 23.76 -16.57 -9.57
CA TRP A 273 22.52 -15.82 -9.37
C TRP A 273 21.31 -16.70 -9.67
N LYS A 274 21.33 -17.48 -10.76
CA LYS A 274 20.26 -18.44 -11.07
C LYS A 274 20.00 -19.44 -9.96
N SER A 275 21.04 -19.97 -9.30
CA SER A 275 20.86 -20.88 -8.16
C SER A 275 20.24 -20.16 -6.96
N LEU A 276 20.71 -18.96 -6.58
CA LEU A 276 20.09 -18.23 -5.47
C LEU A 276 18.62 -17.84 -5.79
N ASP A 277 18.38 -17.37 -7.01
CA ASP A 277 17.06 -16.99 -7.50
C ASP A 277 16.10 -18.19 -7.51
N GLN A 278 16.51 -19.35 -8.02
CA GLN A 278 15.67 -20.55 -8.07
C GLN A 278 15.49 -21.24 -6.71
N ASP A 279 16.57 -21.37 -5.94
CA ASP A 279 16.60 -22.22 -4.74
C ASP A 279 16.16 -21.50 -3.46
N VAL A 280 16.07 -20.17 -3.49
CA VAL A 280 15.74 -19.33 -2.33
C VAL A 280 14.71 -18.26 -2.71
N LEU A 281 15.01 -17.36 -3.64
CA LEU A 281 14.19 -16.15 -3.85
C LEU A 281 12.86 -16.41 -4.57
N ARG A 282 12.82 -17.40 -5.46
CA ARG A 282 11.64 -17.84 -6.22
C ARG A 282 11.24 -19.27 -5.90
N ALA A 283 11.76 -19.84 -4.83
CA ALA A 283 11.42 -21.19 -4.40
C ALA A 283 9.95 -21.22 -3.97
N THR A 284 9.05 -21.48 -4.92
CA THR A 284 7.61 -21.70 -4.69
C THR A 284 7.31 -23.14 -4.31
N HIS A 285 8.32 -24.01 -4.35
CA HIS A 285 8.24 -25.42 -4.02
C HIS A 285 9.33 -25.75 -3.01
N GLY A 286 8.94 -26.38 -1.91
CA GLY A 286 9.89 -26.79 -0.88
C GLY A 286 9.72 -26.06 0.44
N ARG A 287 10.64 -26.35 1.35
CA ARG A 287 10.59 -25.96 2.76
C ARG A 287 10.67 -24.45 2.98
N TYR A 288 11.34 -23.71 2.10
CA TYR A 288 11.65 -22.30 2.33
C TYR A 288 10.83 -21.40 1.41
N HIS A 289 10.28 -20.32 1.96
CA HIS A 289 9.56 -19.29 1.21
C HIS A 289 10.20 -17.92 1.47
N PHE A 290 10.51 -17.18 0.41
CA PHE A 290 11.20 -15.90 0.52
C PHE A 290 10.24 -14.71 0.57
N LEU A 291 10.50 -13.81 1.51
CA LEU A 291 9.80 -12.55 1.72
C LEU A 291 10.79 -11.39 1.52
N PRO A 292 10.59 -10.51 0.51
CA PRO A 292 11.51 -9.42 0.24
C PRO A 292 11.40 -8.32 1.30
N ALA A 293 12.50 -7.61 1.54
CA ALA A 293 12.53 -6.49 2.47
C ALA A 293 11.56 -5.37 2.05
N PHE A 294 10.86 -4.80 3.03
CA PHE A 294 10.02 -3.63 2.85
C PHE A 294 9.83 -2.89 4.19
N ARG A 295 10.11 -1.58 4.21
CA ARG A 295 10.05 -0.75 5.44
C ARG A 295 10.91 -1.36 6.56
N GLU A 296 10.29 -1.70 7.70
CA GLU A 296 10.97 -2.33 8.83
C GLU A 296 11.10 -3.86 8.71
N ILE A 297 10.47 -4.47 7.70
CA ILE A 297 10.57 -5.91 7.42
C ILE A 297 11.88 -6.14 6.63
N PRO A 298 12.85 -6.92 7.16
CA PRO A 298 14.06 -7.26 6.41
C PRO A 298 13.77 -8.33 5.34
N ASP A 299 14.78 -8.68 4.54
CA ASP A 299 14.70 -9.87 3.70
C ASP A 299 14.60 -11.10 4.59
N LEU A 300 13.48 -11.84 4.49
CA LEU A 300 13.15 -12.97 5.35
C LEU A 300 13.02 -14.26 4.54
N VAL A 301 13.37 -15.37 5.19
CA VAL A 301 13.13 -16.73 4.70
C VAL A 301 12.27 -17.45 5.72
N ILE A 302 11.03 -17.75 5.34
CA ILE A 302 10.10 -18.55 6.13
C ILE A 302 10.51 -20.02 6.03
N ASP A 303 10.62 -20.68 7.17
CA ASP A 303 10.87 -22.12 7.27
C ASP A 303 9.57 -22.86 7.58
N LEU A 304 9.00 -23.52 6.58
CA LEU A 304 7.72 -24.23 6.65
C LEU A 304 7.79 -25.57 7.41
N GLU A 305 9.00 -26.03 7.78
CA GLU A 305 9.16 -27.14 8.73
C GLU A 305 9.24 -26.63 10.18
N ASN A 306 9.83 -25.45 10.39
CA ASN A 306 9.94 -24.82 11.70
C ASN A 306 8.67 -24.04 12.04
N VAL A 307 7.62 -24.80 12.35
CA VAL A 307 6.32 -24.27 12.74
C VAL A 307 6.04 -24.54 14.22
N ARG A 308 5.23 -23.69 14.83
CA ARG A 308 4.67 -23.91 16.17
C ARG A 308 3.21 -23.52 16.21
N ALA A 309 2.43 -24.25 17.00
CA ALA A 309 1.09 -23.84 17.39
C ALA A 309 1.20 -22.98 18.66
N VAL A 310 0.51 -21.85 18.69
CA VAL A 310 0.37 -20.99 19.87
C VAL A 310 -1.11 -20.76 20.15
N GLU A 311 -1.48 -20.53 21.40
CA GLU A 311 -2.86 -20.13 21.72
C GLU A 311 -3.20 -18.81 21.04
N VAL A 312 -4.46 -18.62 20.63
CA VAL A 312 -4.88 -17.41 19.93
C VAL A 312 -4.59 -16.14 20.73
N ASP A 313 -4.81 -16.16 22.05
CA ASP A 313 -4.52 -15.05 22.97
C ASP A 313 -3.03 -14.73 23.06
N ALA A 314 -2.15 -15.70 22.75
CA ALA A 314 -0.73 -15.45 22.71
C ALA A 314 -0.34 -14.50 21.57
N LEU A 315 -1.17 -14.35 20.53
CA LEU A 315 -0.92 -13.43 19.42
C LEU A 315 -0.86 -11.95 19.84
N ASP A 316 -1.45 -11.59 20.99
CA ASP A 316 -1.40 -10.24 21.54
C ASP A 316 0.03 -9.82 21.95
N HIS A 317 0.91 -10.80 22.19
CA HIS A 317 2.33 -10.57 22.50
C HIS A 317 3.19 -10.35 21.24
N PHE A 318 2.59 -10.39 20.06
CA PHE A 318 3.27 -10.16 18.79
C PHE A 318 2.82 -8.85 18.17
N ALA A 319 3.79 -8.02 17.80
CA ALA A 319 3.52 -6.84 16.99
C ALA A 319 3.06 -7.28 15.59
N TRP A 320 1.90 -6.79 15.16
CA TRP A 320 1.42 -6.97 13.81
C TRP A 320 2.09 -5.96 12.88
N VAL A 321 2.98 -6.44 12.01
CA VAL A 321 3.77 -5.54 11.16
C VAL A 321 3.14 -5.36 9.79
N ALA A 322 2.63 -6.44 9.18
CA ALA A 322 1.98 -6.42 7.88
C ALA A 322 1.13 -7.68 7.67
N SER A 323 0.42 -7.73 6.55
CA SER A 323 -0.19 -8.96 6.03
C SER A 323 0.22 -9.17 4.58
N LEU A 324 0.43 -10.42 4.16
CA LEU A 324 0.67 -10.71 2.75
C LEU A 324 -0.60 -10.43 1.92
N VAL A 325 -0.42 -9.76 0.78
CA VAL A 325 -1.53 -9.47 -0.15
C VAL A 325 -1.91 -10.76 -0.89
N SER A 326 -3.17 -10.92 -1.30
CA SER A 326 -3.56 -12.01 -2.22
C SER A 326 -2.92 -11.82 -3.61
N PRO A 327 -2.39 -12.87 -4.27
CA PRO A 327 -2.47 -14.29 -3.90
C PRO A 327 -1.25 -14.82 -3.10
N PHE A 328 -0.41 -13.96 -2.52
CA PHE A 328 0.83 -14.38 -1.87
C PHE A 328 0.60 -15.15 -0.57
N ALA A 329 -0.42 -14.78 0.21
CA ALA A 329 -0.82 -15.52 1.40
C ALA A 329 -1.28 -16.95 1.04
N GLU A 330 -2.08 -17.08 -0.01
CA GLU A 330 -2.60 -18.34 -0.52
C GLU A 330 -1.47 -19.20 -1.09
N ALA A 331 -0.54 -18.60 -1.84
CA ALA A 331 0.65 -19.29 -2.33
C ALA A 331 1.51 -19.85 -1.19
N LEU A 332 1.66 -19.11 -0.08
CA LEU A 332 2.34 -19.57 1.12
C LEU A 332 1.63 -20.77 1.75
N LEU A 333 0.30 -20.72 1.90
CA LEU A 333 -0.50 -21.83 2.45
C LEU A 333 -0.44 -23.08 1.57
N VAL A 334 -0.51 -22.93 0.24
CA VAL A 334 -0.35 -24.03 -0.72
C VAL A 334 1.04 -24.66 -0.58
N GLN A 335 2.08 -23.82 -0.51
CA GLN A 335 3.45 -24.31 -0.34
C GLN A 335 3.61 -25.06 1.00
N HIS A 336 3.06 -24.55 2.09
CA HIS A 336 3.05 -25.24 3.39
C HIS A 336 2.35 -26.60 3.30
N SER A 337 1.17 -26.65 2.67
CA SER A 337 0.40 -27.87 2.46
C SER A 337 1.19 -28.90 1.66
N HIS A 338 1.91 -28.47 0.62
CA HIS A 338 2.80 -29.33 -0.16
C HIS A 338 4.02 -29.84 0.62
N VAL A 339 4.54 -29.08 1.58
CA VAL A 339 5.66 -29.51 2.44
C VAL A 339 5.20 -30.54 3.46
N ARG A 340 4.05 -30.31 4.10
CA ARG A 340 3.49 -31.22 5.11
C ARG A 340 2.85 -32.48 4.52
N GLY A 341 2.25 -32.35 3.35
CA GLY A 341 1.55 -33.43 2.65
C GLY A 341 2.45 -34.37 1.83
N ARG A 342 3.78 -34.26 1.94
CA ARG A 342 4.70 -35.13 1.20
C ARG A 342 4.59 -36.57 1.69
N ILE A 343 3.99 -37.42 0.88
CA ILE A 343 4.03 -38.86 1.04
C ILE A 343 5.26 -39.36 0.27
N GLY A 344 6.25 -39.89 0.99
CA GLY A 344 7.42 -40.49 0.37
C GLY A 344 7.00 -41.69 -0.48
N VAL A 345 7.14 -41.59 -1.80
CA VAL A 345 7.02 -42.73 -2.70
C VAL A 345 8.45 -43.15 -3.06
N PRO A 346 8.79 -44.46 -3.02
CA PRO A 346 10.11 -44.92 -3.41
C PRO A 346 10.47 -44.43 -4.82
N ASP A 347 11.67 -43.88 -4.97
CA ASP A 347 12.14 -43.41 -6.26
C ASP A 347 12.25 -44.57 -7.25
N LEU A 348 11.76 -44.35 -8.46
CA LEU A 348 11.97 -45.26 -9.58
C LEU A 348 13.45 -45.23 -9.97
N ASP A 349 14.08 -46.40 -10.13
CA ASP A 349 15.44 -46.52 -10.68
C ASP A 349 15.47 -46.01 -12.13
N SER A 350 15.77 -44.71 -12.26
CA SER A 350 15.74 -43.96 -13.51
C SER A 350 16.79 -44.48 -14.50
N GLU A 351 17.93 -44.95 -14.01
CA GLU A 351 18.98 -45.57 -14.82
C GLU A 351 18.55 -46.94 -15.36
N ARG A 352 17.79 -47.73 -14.60
CA ARG A 352 17.17 -48.96 -15.12
C ARG A 352 16.11 -48.68 -16.19
N VAL A 353 15.29 -47.65 -16.01
CA VAL A 353 14.26 -47.24 -16.99
C VAL A 353 14.92 -46.69 -18.26
N LYS A 354 15.93 -45.84 -18.12
CA LYS A 354 16.71 -45.27 -19.22
C LYS A 354 17.41 -46.37 -20.02
N ARG A 355 18.05 -47.35 -19.36
CA ARG A 355 18.62 -48.52 -20.03
C ARG A 355 17.59 -49.30 -20.84
N ARG A 356 16.37 -49.50 -20.32
CA ARG A 356 15.28 -50.15 -21.06
C ARG A 356 14.80 -49.34 -22.26
N LEU A 357 14.72 -48.01 -22.12
CA LEU A 357 14.22 -47.12 -23.18
C LEU A 357 15.25 -46.89 -24.29
N LEU A 358 16.55 -46.89 -23.96
CA LEU A 358 17.65 -46.70 -24.91
C LEU A 358 18.20 -48.01 -25.46
N GLY A 359 18.09 -49.11 -24.71
CA GLY A 359 18.42 -50.46 -25.14
C GLY A 359 17.20 -51.11 -25.79
N GLY A 360 17.01 -50.89 -27.08
CA GLY A 360 16.03 -51.64 -27.89
C GLY A 360 16.23 -53.16 -27.76
N GLN A 361 15.14 -53.91 -27.94
CA GLN A 361 15.06 -55.36 -27.78
C GLN A 361 16.25 -56.13 -28.40
N PRO A 362 16.66 -57.28 -27.81
CA PRO A 362 17.54 -58.19 -28.51
C PRO A 362 16.84 -58.64 -29.80
N THR A 363 17.50 -58.41 -30.94
CA THR A 363 17.15 -59.01 -32.22
C THR A 363 17.35 -60.53 -32.10
N ASP A 364 16.27 -61.27 -31.94
CA ASP A 364 16.24 -62.70 -32.29
C ASP A 364 16.19 -62.81 -33.81
N SER A 365 17.32 -63.14 -34.44
CA SER A 365 17.52 -64.01 -35.63
C SER A 365 18.89 -63.75 -36.25
#